data_AF-A0A0C3AM23-F1
#
_entry.id   AF-A0A0C3AM23-F1
#
_cell.length_a   1.000
_cell.length_b   1.000
_cell.length_c   1.000
_cell.angle_alpha   90.00
_cell.angle_beta   90.00
_cell.angle_gamma   90.00
#
_symmetry.space_group_name_H-M   'P 1'
#
loop_
_entity.id
_entity.type
_entity.pdbx_description
1 polymer ?
#
loop_
_entity_poly.entity_id
_entity_poly.type
_entity_poly.pdbx_seq_one_letter_code
_entity_poly.pdbx_strand_id
1 'polypeptide(L)'
;GQRSDTLPWFWRFGDAVDSGGPRMRECKYSYLSWLRAKARYLRWSEEFKFVEYEMQWTVNWFRWKEMQWCQRLRDVEDEERPLGLDCYCHKQMVLWSSLADQAQTKF
;
A
#
# COMPACT_ATOMS: atom_id res chain seq x y z
N GLY A 1 -24.59 14.40 -6.94
CA GLY A 1 -23.44 15.29 -6.70
C GLY A 1 -23.75 16.66 -7.26
N GLN A 2 -24.15 17.60 -6.40
CA GLN A 2 -24.47 18.97 -6.81
C GLN A 2 -23.20 19.69 -7.25
N ARG A 3 -23.05 19.89 -8.56
CA ARG A 3 -22.06 20.81 -9.11
C ARG A 3 -22.57 22.22 -8.84
N SER A 4 -22.06 22.86 -7.80
CA SER A 4 -22.24 24.32 -7.68
C SER A 4 -21.47 24.99 -8.82
N ASP A 5 -22.19 25.70 -9.68
CA ASP A 5 -21.58 26.50 -10.75
C ASP A 5 -20.80 27.69 -10.21
N THR A 6 -20.96 28.02 -8.92
CA THR A 6 -20.18 29.06 -8.26
C THR A 6 -18.97 28.49 -7.52
N LEU A 7 -17.80 29.10 -7.72
CA LEU A 7 -16.61 28.83 -6.92
C LEU A 7 -16.88 29.21 -5.44
N PRO A 8 -16.26 28.49 -4.49
CA PRO A 8 -16.23 28.92 -3.09
C PRO A 8 -15.74 30.37 -2.96
N TRP A 9 -16.27 31.10 -1.97
CA TRP A 9 -16.08 32.55 -1.82
C TRP A 9 -14.60 32.99 -1.77
N PHE A 10 -13.72 32.15 -1.21
CA PHE A 10 -12.29 32.42 -1.10
C PHE A 10 -11.51 32.26 -2.42
N TRP A 11 -12.12 31.71 -3.48
CA TRP A 11 -11.54 31.59 -4.82
C TRP A 11 -12.12 32.57 -5.83
N ARG A 12 -12.95 33.53 -5.39
CA ARG A 12 -13.52 34.55 -6.27
C ARG A 12 -12.53 35.71 -6.40
N PHE A 13 -12.09 35.98 -7.62
CA PHE A 13 -11.29 37.16 -7.95
C PHE A 13 -12.18 38.24 -8.56
N GLY A 14 -12.20 39.45 -7.99
CA GLY A 14 -13.02 40.58 -8.46
C GLY A 14 -14.35 40.73 -7.71
N ASP A 15 -15.02 41.87 -7.93
CA ASP A 15 -16.34 42.17 -7.36
C ASP A 15 -17.35 41.08 -7.71
N ALA A 16 -18.24 40.75 -6.76
CA ALA A 16 -19.17 39.61 -6.84
C ALA A 16 -20.08 39.61 -8.09
N VAL A 17 -20.14 40.73 -8.81
CA VAL A 17 -20.95 40.96 -10.01
C VAL A 17 -20.43 40.20 -11.24
N ASP A 18 -19.12 39.92 -11.37
CA ASP A 18 -18.53 39.23 -12.55
C ASP A 18 -18.13 37.78 -12.27
N SER A 19 -18.85 37.13 -11.35
CA SER A 19 -18.60 35.75 -10.89
C SER A 19 -18.77 34.66 -11.99
N GLY A 20 -19.19 35.04 -13.20
CA GLY A 20 -19.55 34.12 -14.29
C GLY A 20 -18.86 34.41 -15.64
N GLY A 21 -18.00 35.42 -15.72
CA GLY A 21 -17.32 35.82 -16.96
C GLY A 21 -16.40 34.73 -17.53
N PRO A 22 -16.04 34.80 -18.84
CA PRO A 22 -15.23 33.78 -19.52
C PRO A 22 -13.90 33.49 -18.79
N ARG A 23 -13.23 34.54 -18.33
CA ARG A 23 -11.98 34.46 -17.56
C ARG A 23 -12.15 33.72 -16.23
N MET A 24 -13.27 33.93 -15.54
CA MET A 24 -13.60 33.23 -14.29
C MET A 24 -13.87 31.74 -14.53
N ARG A 25 -14.56 31.40 -15.63
CA ARG A 25 -14.81 30.02 -16.03
C ARG A 25 -13.50 29.30 -16.37
N GLU A 26 -12.64 29.91 -17.17
CA GLU A 26 -11.33 29.36 -17.55
C GLU A 26 -10.42 29.12 -16.33
N CYS A 27 -10.36 30.08 -15.40
CA CYS A 27 -9.64 29.92 -14.13
C CYS A 27 -10.22 28.76 -13.31
N LYS A 28 -11.56 28.65 -13.19
CA LYS A 28 -12.23 27.55 -12.49
C LYS A 28 -11.89 26.19 -13.08
N TYR A 29 -12.02 26.04 -14.41
CA TYR A 29 -11.75 24.77 -15.08
C TYR A 29 -10.28 24.38 -14.98
N SER A 30 -9.37 25.33 -15.23
CA SER A 30 -7.92 25.10 -15.17
C SER A 30 -7.49 24.74 -13.74
N TYR A 31 -7.94 25.49 -12.74
CA TYR A 31 -7.57 25.23 -11.34
C TYR A 31 -8.17 23.93 -10.80
N LEU A 32 -9.45 23.64 -11.05
CA LEU A 32 -10.05 22.37 -10.62
C LEU A 32 -9.42 21.18 -11.34
N SER A 33 -9.06 21.33 -12.61
CA SER A 33 -8.32 20.29 -13.34
C SER A 33 -6.95 20.05 -12.74
N TRP A 34 -6.23 21.11 -12.36
CA TRP A 34 -4.94 21.04 -11.68
C TRP A 34 -5.06 20.40 -10.29
N LEU A 35 -6.03 20.80 -9.47
CA LEU A 35 -6.25 20.20 -8.15
C LEU A 35 -6.55 18.70 -8.25
N ARG A 36 -7.37 18.28 -9.22
CA ARG A 36 -7.65 16.87 -9.47
C ARG A 36 -6.42 16.12 -9.95
N ALA A 37 -5.61 16.73 -10.82
CA ALA A 37 -4.34 16.14 -11.26
C ALA A 37 -3.38 15.99 -10.09
N LYS A 38 -3.23 17.03 -9.25
CA LYS A 38 -2.41 17.01 -8.05
C LYS A 38 -2.88 15.97 -7.03
N ALA A 39 -4.18 15.88 -6.77
CA ALA A 39 -4.73 14.88 -5.85
C ALA A 39 -4.47 13.45 -6.34
N ARG A 40 -4.62 13.18 -7.65
CA ARG A 40 -4.27 11.87 -8.24
C ARG A 40 -2.79 11.58 -8.13
N TYR A 41 -1.93 12.56 -8.43
CA TYR A 41 -0.49 12.42 -8.32
C TYR A 41 -0.06 12.08 -6.87
N LEU A 42 -0.60 12.81 -5.89
CA LEU A 42 -0.30 12.56 -4.47
C LEU A 42 -0.81 11.19 -4.01
N ARG A 43 -2.00 10.79 -4.45
CA ARG A 43 -2.52 9.47 -4.17
C ARG A 43 -1.64 8.37 -4.77
N TRP A 44 -1.23 8.51 -6.02
CA TRP A 44 -0.36 7.53 -6.67
C TRP A 44 1.03 7.47 -6.03
N SER A 45 1.57 8.60 -5.58
CA SER A 45 2.87 8.61 -4.90
C SER A 45 2.79 7.96 -3.52
N GLU A 46 1.65 8.07 -2.83
CA GLU A 46 1.37 7.34 -1.60
C GLU A 46 1.15 5.84 -1.85
N GLU A 47 0.31 5.47 -2.82
CA GLU A 47 0.07 4.07 -3.21
C GLU A 47 1.36 3.37 -3.62
N PHE A 48 2.24 4.05 -4.35
CA PHE A 48 3.55 3.50 -4.72
C PHE A 48 4.39 3.11 -3.49
N LYS A 49 4.44 3.97 -2.47
CA LYS A 49 5.16 3.68 -1.22
C LYS A 49 4.50 2.55 -0.45
N PHE A 50 3.17 2.50 -0.42
CA PHE A 50 2.45 1.40 0.23
C PHE A 50 2.77 0.06 -0.41
N VAL A 51 2.78 -0.02 -1.74
CA VAL A 51 3.11 -1.26 -2.46
C VAL A 51 4.54 -1.72 -2.13
N GLU A 52 5.51 -0.81 -2.06
CA GLU A 52 6.89 -1.13 -1.65
C GLU A 52 6.93 -1.73 -0.24
N TYR A 53 6.20 -1.13 0.71
CA TYR A 53 6.11 -1.67 2.07
C TYR A 53 5.37 -3.01 2.13
N GLU A 54 4.29 -3.19 1.37
CA GLU A 54 3.54 -4.45 1.31
C GLU A 54 4.41 -5.60 0.76
N MET A 55 5.22 -5.34 -0.26
CA MET A 55 6.19 -6.30 -0.80
C MET A 55 7.22 -6.70 0.26
N GLN A 56 7.81 -5.72 0.96
CA GLN A 56 8.76 -5.98 2.05
C GLN A 56 8.11 -6.74 3.21
N TRP A 57 6.89 -6.38 3.60
CA TRP A 57 6.13 -7.08 4.63
C TRP A 57 5.83 -8.51 4.25
N THR A 58 5.54 -8.78 2.98
CA THR A 58 5.30 -10.14 2.48
C THR A 58 6.55 -11.01 2.64
N VAL A 59 7.73 -10.49 2.27
CA VAL A 59 9.01 -11.19 2.49
C VAL A 59 9.25 -11.44 3.97
N ASN A 60 9.09 -10.41 4.80
CA ASN A 60 9.29 -10.51 6.25
C ASN A 60 8.32 -11.51 6.90
N TRP A 61 7.09 -11.59 6.41
CA TRP A 61 6.10 -12.54 6.89
C TRP A 61 6.49 -13.99 6.59
N PHE A 62 7.04 -14.27 5.40
CA PHE A 62 7.56 -15.60 5.07
C PHE A 62 8.74 -15.99 5.97
N ARG A 63 9.67 -15.08 6.22
CA ARG A 63 10.78 -15.31 7.17
C ARG A 63 10.29 -15.53 8.60
N TRP A 64 9.29 -14.78 9.02
CA TRP A 64 8.66 -14.99 10.31
C TRP A 64 8.00 -16.38 10.39
N LYS A 65 7.31 -16.83 9.34
CA LYS A 65 6.74 -18.19 9.28
C LYS A 65 7.79 -19.29 9.35
N GLU A 66 8.91 -19.13 8.64
CA GLU A 66 10.07 -20.03 8.75
C GLU A 66 10.55 -20.12 10.21
N MET A 67 10.75 -18.98 10.86
CA MET A 67 11.17 -18.92 12.27
C MET A 67 10.16 -19.57 13.23
N GLN A 68 8.86 -19.41 12.98
CA GLN A 68 7.82 -20.06 13.77
C GLN A 68 7.91 -21.59 13.73
N TRP A 69 8.21 -22.18 12.57
CA TRP A 69 8.43 -23.62 12.47
C TRP A 69 9.71 -24.08 13.17
N CYS A 70 10.78 -23.27 13.08
CA CYS A 70 12.02 -23.53 13.82
C CYS A 70 11.79 -23.45 15.34
N GLN A 71 10.95 -22.53 15.81
CA GLN A 71 10.61 -22.40 17.21
C GLN A 71 9.77 -23.59 17.69
N ARG A 72 8.73 -23.99 16.94
CA ARG A 72 7.92 -25.18 17.25
C ARG A 72 8.75 -26.45 17.39
N LEU A 73 9.76 -26.62 16.54
CA LEU A 73 10.67 -27.76 16.63
C LEU A 73 11.52 -27.73 17.92
N ARG A 74 11.92 -26.53 18.38
CA ARG A 74 12.70 -26.34 19.60
C ARG A 74 11.88 -26.48 20.88
N ASP A 75 10.60 -26.11 20.83
CA ASP A 75 9.71 -26.11 21.99
C ASP A 75 9.17 -27.52 22.34
N VAL A 76 9.27 -28.48 21.42
CA VAL A 76 8.84 -29.87 21.65
C VAL A 76 9.98 -30.68 22.27
N GLU A 77 9.75 -31.17 23.49
CA GLU A 77 10.65 -32.08 24.20
C GLU A 77 10.81 -33.41 23.45
N ASP A 78 11.99 -34.02 23.54
CA ASP A 78 12.31 -35.24 22.79
C ASP A 78 11.43 -36.44 23.20
N GLU A 79 10.96 -36.50 24.44
CA GLU A 79 10.08 -37.59 24.92
C GLU A 79 8.66 -37.51 24.34
N GLU A 80 8.17 -36.30 24.02
CA GLU A 80 6.85 -36.07 23.42
C GLU A 80 6.90 -35.97 21.89
N ARG A 81 8.10 -36.04 21.31
CA ARG A 81 8.34 -35.80 19.89
C ARG A 81 7.79 -36.94 19.01
N PRO A 82 6.78 -36.68 18.16
CA PRO A 82 6.27 -37.68 17.24
C PRO A 82 7.30 -38.05 16.17
N LEU A 83 7.32 -39.32 15.76
CA LEU A 83 8.16 -39.78 14.66
C LEU A 83 7.85 -38.99 13.37
N GLY A 84 8.86 -38.35 12.80
CA GLY A 84 8.75 -37.60 11.55
C GLY A 84 8.35 -36.13 11.69
N LEU A 85 8.11 -35.62 12.91
CA LEU A 85 7.90 -34.20 13.15
C LEU A 85 9.08 -33.36 12.63
N ASP A 86 10.30 -33.81 12.88
CA ASP A 86 11.53 -33.11 12.48
C ASP A 86 11.60 -32.97 10.96
N CYS A 87 11.40 -34.07 10.23
CA CYS A 87 11.37 -34.07 8.77
C CYS A 87 10.29 -33.12 8.23
N TYR A 88 9.11 -33.10 8.85
CA TYR A 88 8.03 -32.21 8.44
C TYR A 88 8.35 -30.73 8.72
N CYS A 89 8.84 -30.42 9.91
CA CYS A 89 9.24 -29.06 10.31
C CYS A 89 10.36 -28.53 9.41
N HIS A 90 11.39 -29.33 9.14
CA HIS A 90 12.46 -28.96 8.21
C HIS A 90 11.92 -28.71 6.80
N LYS A 91 11.01 -29.56 6.30
CA LYS A 91 10.35 -29.34 5.00
C LYS A 91 9.57 -28.01 4.98
N GLN A 92 8.85 -27.69 6.06
CA GLN A 92 8.14 -26.42 6.17
C GLN A 92 9.09 -25.23 6.19
N MET A 93 10.18 -25.29 6.95
CA MET A 93 11.19 -24.22 6.98
C MET A 93 11.75 -23.94 5.58
N VAL A 94 12.13 -24.99 4.84
CA VAL A 94 12.66 -24.87 3.47
C VAL A 94 11.61 -24.31 2.50
N LEU A 95 10.33 -24.68 2.66
CA LEU A 95 9.25 -24.13 1.86
C LEU A 95 9.12 -22.61 2.07
N TRP A 96 9.06 -22.17 3.33
CA TRP A 96 8.88 -20.76 3.67
C TRP A 96 10.10 -19.92 3.31
N SER A 97 11.33 -20.45 3.48
CA SER A 97 12.55 -19.77 3.05
C SER A 97 12.61 -19.60 1.53
N SER A 98 12.26 -20.64 0.76
CA SER A 98 12.19 -20.58 -0.70
C SER A 98 11.16 -19.57 -1.19
N LEU A 99 9.99 -19.48 -0.54
CA LEU A 99 8.99 -18.46 -0.86
C LEU A 99 9.51 -17.04 -0.55
N ALA A 100 10.24 -16.85 0.54
CA ALA A 100 10.88 -15.58 0.87
C ALA A 100 11.92 -15.17 -0.18
N ASP A 101 12.78 -16.11 -0.62
CA ASP A 101 13.79 -15.86 -1.65
C ASP A 101 13.16 -15.53 -3.01
N GLN A 102 12.11 -16.26 -3.39
CA GLN A 102 11.36 -15.99 -4.62
C GLN A 102 10.64 -14.64 -4.58
N ALA A 103 10.06 -14.27 -3.44
CA ALA A 103 9.43 -12.97 -3.27
C ALA A 103 10.46 -11.84 -3.36
N GLN A 104 11.60 -11.99 -2.69
CA GLN A 104 12.68 -10.99 -2.69
C GLN A 104 13.33 -10.78 -4.07
N THR A 105 13.28 -11.78 -4.94
CA THR A 105 13.83 -11.70 -6.31
C THR A 105 12.82 -11.18 -7.34
N LYS A 106 11.52 -11.34 -7.08
CA LYS A 106 10.45 -10.92 -8.01
C LYS A 106 9.88 -9.53 -7.72
N PHE A 107 9.94 -9.08 -6.47
CA PHE A 107 9.60 -7.73 -6.05
C PHE A 107 10.78 -6.80 -6.31
#